data_AF-A0A2T0B1M5-F1
#
_entry.id   AF-A0A2T0B1M5-F1
#
_cell.length_a   1.000
_cell.length_b   1.000
_cell.length_c   1.000
_cell.angle_alpha   90.00
_cell.angle_beta   90.00
_cell.angle_gamma   90.00
#
_symmetry.space_group_name_H-M   'P 1'
#
loop_
_entity.id
_entity.type
_entity.pdbx_description
1 polymer ?
#
loop_
_entity_poly.entity_id
_entity_poly.type
_entity_poly.pdbx_seq_one_letter_code
_entity_poly.pdbx_strand_id
1 'polypeptide(L)' 'MNKTDFILNYEKIINGSTISNENFICVLNILKNQRIIPYDYTYNSEDTSVSQKDVILKGIEQAVLVFYKIYLGQ' A
#
# COMPACT_ATOMS: atom_id res chain seq x y z
N MET A 1 -7.22 5.80 -12.03
CA MET A 1 -8.32 5.25 -11.20
C MET A 1 -9.09 6.42 -10.59
N ASN A 2 -10.43 6.43 -10.67
CA ASN A 2 -11.24 7.48 -10.04
C ASN A 2 -11.45 7.19 -8.54
N LYS A 3 -12.08 8.13 -7.81
CA LYS A 3 -12.30 8.00 -6.35
C LYS A 3 -13.14 6.78 -5.98
N THR A 4 -14.22 6.52 -6.69
CA THR A 4 -15.14 5.40 -6.41
C THR A 4 -14.44 4.06 -6.61
N ASP A 5 -13.71 3.91 -7.73
CA ASP A 5 -12.93 2.71 -8.02
C ASP A 5 -11.85 2.48 -6.98
N PHE A 6 -11.19 3.55 -6.52
CA PHE A 6 -10.21 3.45 -5.45
C PHE A 6 -10.84 2.92 -4.17
N ILE A 7 -11.97 3.50 -3.73
CA ILE A 7 -12.66 3.07 -2.50
C ILE A 7 -13.03 1.58 -2.58
N LEU A 8 -13.68 1.18 -3.68
CA LEU A 8 -14.11 -0.21 -3.86
C LEU A 8 -12.92 -1.20 -3.89
N ASN A 9 -11.84 -0.86 -4.59
CA ASN A 9 -10.65 -1.71 -4.65
C ASN A 9 -9.93 -1.77 -3.30
N TYR A 10 -9.81 -0.63 -2.60
CA TYR A 10 -9.19 -0.56 -1.29
C TYR A 10 -9.97 -1.38 -0.25
N GLU A 11 -11.30 -1.24 -0.21
CA GLU A 11 -12.16 -2.05 0.68
C GLU A 11 -12.03 -3.54 0.42
N LYS A 12 -12.00 -3.96 -0.86
CA LYS A 12 -11.76 -5.36 -1.23
C LYS A 12 -10.45 -5.87 -0.65
N ILE A 13 -9.35 -5.12 -0.84
CA ILE A 13 -8.02 -5.51 -0.35
C ILE A 13 -8.02 -5.62 1.18
N ILE A 14 -8.50 -4.60 1.90
CA ILE A 14 -8.47 -4.61 3.38
C ILE A 14 -9.35 -5.73 3.98
N ASN A 15 -10.42 -6.11 3.28
CA ASN A 15 -11.27 -7.25 3.63
C ASN A 15 -10.70 -8.61 3.15
N GLY A 16 -9.46 -8.66 2.64
CA GLY A 16 -8.77 -9.88 2.29
C GLY A 16 -9.08 -10.42 0.88
N SER A 17 -9.81 -9.67 0.06
CA SER A 17 -10.04 -10.03 -1.33
C SER A 17 -8.87 -9.59 -2.21
N THR A 18 -8.47 -10.46 -3.14
CA THR A 18 -7.48 -10.12 -4.17
C THR A 18 -8.16 -9.38 -5.32
N ILE A 19 -7.52 -8.32 -5.82
CA ILE A 19 -7.91 -7.62 -7.05
C ILE A 19 -6.84 -7.83 -8.13
N SER A 20 -7.12 -7.40 -9.37
CA SER A 20 -6.13 -7.48 -10.45
C SER A 20 -4.87 -6.67 -10.12
N ASN A 21 -3.71 -7.15 -10.59
CA ASN A 21 -2.42 -6.50 -10.35
C ASN A 21 -2.39 -5.04 -10.84
N GLU A 22 -3.01 -4.75 -11.98
CA GLU A 22 -3.13 -3.39 -12.51
C GLU A 22 -3.87 -2.45 -11.55
N ASN A 23 -5.01 -2.90 -11.00
CA ASN A 23 -5.77 -2.13 -10.02
C ASN A 23 -5.01 -2.02 -8.70
N PHE A 24 -4.31 -3.08 -8.29
CA PHE A 24 -3.49 -3.07 -7.09
C PHE A 24 -2.34 -2.05 -7.18
N ILE A 25 -1.63 -2.02 -8.32
CA ILE A 25 -0.59 -1.02 -8.60
C ILE A 25 -1.17 0.39 -8.59
N CYS A 26 -2.36 0.59 -9.17
CA CYS A 26 -3.05 1.87 -9.12
C CYS A 26 -3.38 2.31 -7.68
N VAL A 27 -3.86 1.40 -6.82
CA VAL A 27 -4.10 1.66 -5.39
C VAL A 27 -2.80 2.05 -4.69
N LEU A 28 -1.72 1.27 -4.88
CA LEU A 28 -0.41 1.58 -4.29
C LEU A 28 0.10 2.96 -4.72
N ASN A 29 0.00 3.30 -6.01
CA ASN A 29 0.42 4.61 -6.51
C ASN A 29 -0.38 5.76 -5.89
N ILE A 30 -1.68 5.59 -5.67
CA ILE A 30 -2.51 6.59 -4.97
C ILE A 30 -2.03 6.73 -3.52
N LEU A 31 -1.79 5.62 -2.79
CA LEU A 31 -1.30 5.66 -1.42
C LEU A 31 0.08 6.35 -1.31
N LYS A 32 0.98 6.09 -2.27
CA LYS A 32 2.28 6.78 -2.39
C LYS A 32 2.11 8.28 -2.61
N ASN A 33 1.24 8.67 -3.55
CA ASN A 33 1.00 10.07 -3.86
C ASN A 33 0.38 10.84 -2.68
N GLN A 34 -0.41 10.16 -1.85
CA GLN A 34 -0.96 10.70 -0.61
C GLN A 34 0.00 10.60 0.58
N ARG A 35 1.24 10.12 0.37
CA ARG A 35 2.27 9.92 1.41
C ARG A 35 1.82 9.02 2.56
N ILE A 36 0.86 8.14 2.31
CA ILE A 36 0.39 7.13 3.28
C ILE A 36 1.41 6.01 3.38
N ILE A 37 2.02 5.64 2.25
CA ILE A 37 3.15 4.71 2.17
C ILE A 37 4.36 5.43 1.55
N PRO A 38 5.60 4.99 1.84
CA PRO A 38 6.80 5.61 1.29
C PRO A 38 6.81 5.55 -0.24
N TYR A 39 7.32 6.60 -0.88
CA TYR A 39 7.37 6.68 -2.34
C TYR A 39 8.24 5.56 -2.94
N ASP A 40 9.35 5.26 -2.27
CA ASP A 40 10.34 4.23 -2.56
C ASP A 40 9.89 2.82 -2.14
N TYR A 41 8.72 2.66 -1.53
CA TYR A 41 8.20 1.34 -1.18
C TYR A 41 8.04 0.46 -2.42
N THR A 42 8.73 -0.69 -2.44
CA THR A 42 8.67 -1.64 -3.55
C THR A 42 7.79 -2.83 -3.20
N TYR A 43 6.93 -3.18 -4.14
CA TYR A 43 6.14 -4.41 -4.11
C TYR A 43 6.70 -5.34 -5.18
N ASN A 44 7.11 -6.54 -4.78
CA ASN A 44 7.47 -7.59 -5.72
C ASN A 44 6.22 -8.38 -6.11
N SER A 45 5.74 -8.20 -7.34
CA SER A 45 4.56 -8.90 -7.85
C SER A 45 4.74 -10.39 -8.07
N GLU A 46 5.98 -10.88 -8.05
CA GLU A 46 6.30 -12.32 -8.19
C GLU A 46 6.21 -13.06 -6.85
N ASP A 47 6.25 -12.33 -5.73
CA ASP A 47 6.11 -12.92 -4.40
C ASP A 47 4.63 -13.14 -4.05
N THR A 48 4.12 -14.29 -4.48
CA THR A 48 2.74 -14.73 -4.23
C THR A 48 2.49 -15.19 -2.80
N SER A 49 3.52 -15.26 -1.95
CA SER A 49 3.37 -15.69 -0.55
C SER A 49 2.73 -14.61 0.34
N VAL A 50 2.70 -13.37 -0.13
CA VAL A 50 2.23 -12.20 0.62
C VAL A 50 0.89 -11.73 0.04
N SER A 51 -0.12 -11.57 0.89
CA SER A 51 -1.40 -11.03 0.43
C SER A 51 -1.29 -9.55 0.06
N GLN A 52 -2.12 -9.08 -0.87
CA GLN A 52 -2.21 -7.65 -1.22
C GLN A 52 -2.49 -6.76 0.01
N LYS A 53 -3.23 -7.29 1.00
CA LYS A 53 -3.49 -6.64 2.27
C LYS A 53 -2.20 -6.44 3.07
N ASP A 54 -1.40 -7.49 3.20
CA ASP A 54 -0.15 -7.45 3.95
C ASP A 54 0.86 -6.50 3.29
N VAL A 55 0.86 -6.43 1.96
CA VAL A 55 1.67 -5.45 1.22
C VAL A 55 1.30 -4.01 1.58
N ILE A 56 0.00 -3.67 1.67
CA ILE A 56 -0.42 -2.33 2.11
C ILE A 56 -0.02 -2.08 3.56
N LEU A 57 -0.28 -3.04 4.45
CA LEU A 57 0.03 -2.90 5.88
C LEU A 57 1.52 -2.71 6.13
N LYS A 58 2.39 -3.48 5.46
CA LYS A 58 3.85 -3.31 5.52
C LYS A 58 4.30 -1.94 5.02
N GLY A 59 3.67 -1.43 3.95
CA GLY A 59 3.96 -0.08 3.46
C GLY A 59 3.60 1.00 4.47
N ILE A 60 2.46 0.88 5.15
CA ILE A 60 2.03 1.81 6.21
C ILE A 60 2.96 1.70 7.42
N GLU A 61 3.29 0.48 7.85
CA GLU A 61 4.23 0.22 8.94
C GLU A 61 5.58 0.90 8.67
N GLN A 62 6.12 0.75 7.45
CA GLN A 62 7.37 1.41 7.07
C GLN A 62 7.25 2.94 7.11
N ALA A 63 6.13 3.52 6.67
CA ALA A 63 5.91 4.97 6.79
C ALA A 63 5.93 5.43 8.25
N VAL A 64 5.27 4.69 9.14
CA VAL A 64 5.23 4.98 10.58
C VAL A 64 6.63 4.88 11.20
N LEU A 65 7.39 3.83 10.88
CA LEU A 65 8.76 3.66 11.34
C LEU A 65 9.68 4.79 10.87
N VAL A 66 9.57 5.19 9.59
CA VAL A 66 10.33 6.33 9.05
C VAL A 66 9.96 7.63 9.77
N PHE A 67 8.67 7.87 10.00
CA PHE A 67 8.21 9.03 10.76
C PHE A 67 8.80 9.05 12.17
N TYR A 68 8.76 7.93 12.90
CA TYR A 68 9.32 7.86 14.25
C TYR A 68 10.84 8.00 14.26
N LYS A 69 11.57 7.42 13.30
CA LYS A 69 13.02 7.61 13.18
C LYS A 69 13.38 9.09 13.02
N ILE A 70 12.71 9.78 12.10
CA ILE A 70 12.89 11.23 11.88
C ILE A 70 12.54 12.02 13.13
N TYR A 71 11.41 11.73 13.78
CA TYR A 71 10.93 12.48 14.93
C TYR A 71 11.78 12.26 16.20
N LEU A 72 12.22 11.02 16.43
CA LEU A 72 13.01 10.64 17.60
C LEU A 72 14.52 10.85 17.40
N GLY A 73 14.97 11.19 16.18
CA GLY A 73 16.38 11.38 15.86
C GLY A 73 17.20 10.08 15.86
N GLN A 74 16.57 8.95 15.52
CA GLN A 74 17.22 7.62 15.39
C GLN A 74 17.52 7.26 13.93
#